data_AF-A0A7J9XJV7-F1
#
_entry.id   AF-A0A7J9XJV7-F1
#
_cell.length_a   1.000
_cell.length_b   1.000
_cell.length_c   1.000
_cell.angle_alpha   90.00
_cell.angle_beta   90.00
_cell.angle_gamma   90.00
#
_symmetry.space_group_name_H-M   'P 1'
#
loop_
_entity.id
_entity.type
_entity.pdbx_description
1 polymer ?
#
loop_
_entity_poly.entity_id
_entity_poly.type
_entity_poly.pdbx_seq_one_letter_code
_entity_poly.pdbx_strand_id
1 'polypeptide(L)'
;MQEHNDPRLKERRLRLLLKRDDLIDPEIPGNKWRKLEHNLLAAQRQGHITLLTFGGAYSNHIRAVAAAGRACGFRTIGVIRGERTEPL
;
A
#
# COMPACT_ATOMS: atom_id res chain seq x y z
N MET A 1 -7.71 15.65 -5.15
CA MET A 1 -7.68 15.48 -6.62
C MET A 1 -6.90 16.63 -7.20
N GLN A 2 -5.97 16.37 -8.13
CA GLN A 2 -5.21 17.41 -8.82
C GLN A 2 -5.62 17.39 -10.29
N GLU A 3 -5.89 18.55 -10.87
CA GLU A 3 -6.16 18.67 -12.31
C GLU A 3 -4.86 18.93 -13.05
N HIS A 4 -4.58 18.14 -14.09
CA HIS A 4 -3.40 18.33 -14.92
C HIS A 4 -3.76 19.20 -16.13
N ASN A 5 -2.99 20.26 -16.33
CA ASN A 5 -3.25 21.26 -17.35
C ASN A 5 -2.42 20.94 -18.59
N ASP A 6 -3.03 20.28 -19.58
CA ASP A 6 -2.39 19.94 -20.86
C ASP A 6 -3.16 20.59 -22.02
N PRO A 7 -2.49 21.41 -22.85
CA PRO A 7 -3.11 22.03 -24.03
C PRO A 7 -3.80 21.04 -24.97
N ARG A 8 -3.22 19.85 -25.19
CA ARG A 8 -3.77 18.80 -26.08
C ARG A 8 -5.09 18.25 -25.56
N LEU A 9 -5.28 18.24 -24.24
CA LEU A 9 -6.54 17.82 -23.60
C LEU A 9 -7.58 18.93 -23.68
N LYS A 10 -7.17 20.19 -23.48
CA LYS A 10 -8.03 21.36 -23.60
C LYS A 10 -8.65 21.51 -24.99
N GLU A 11 -7.85 21.35 -26.04
CA GLU A 11 -8.33 21.37 -27.44
C GLU A 11 -9.45 20.36 -27.69
N ARG A 12 -9.38 19.21 -27.01
CA ARG A 12 -10.37 18.12 -27.09
C ARG A 12 -11.49 18.25 -26.06
N ARG A 13 -11.51 19.33 -25.26
CA ARG A 13 -12.44 19.55 -24.14
C ARG A 13 -12.42 18.42 -23.11
N LEU A 14 -11.26 17.79 -22.91
CA LEU A 14 -11.04 16.74 -21.92
C LEU A 14 -10.39 17.29 -20.65
N ARG A 15 -10.74 16.72 -19.50
CA ARG A 15 -10.13 17.02 -18.21
C ARG A 15 -9.42 15.79 -17.68
N LEU A 16 -8.15 15.95 -17.27
CA LEU A 16 -7.38 14.90 -16.63
C LEU A 16 -7.26 15.20 -15.13
N LEU A 17 -7.87 14.34 -14.32
CA LEU A 17 -7.86 14.45 -12.87
C LEU A 17 -7.02 13.32 -12.28
N LEU A 18 -5.99 13.66 -11.49
CA LEU A 18 -5.12 12.72 -10.81
C LEU A 18 -5.53 12.63 -9.34
N LYS A 19 -5.77 11.39 -8.91
CA LYS A 19 -5.91 11.08 -7.49
C LYS A 19 -4.54 10.71 -6.93
N ARG A 20 -3.92 11.67 -6.24
CA ARG A 20 -2.59 11.55 -5.65
C ARG A 20 -2.56 10.73 -4.38
N ASP A 21 -2.89 9.45 -4.50
CA ASP A 21 -2.82 8.50 -3.38
C ASP A 21 -1.38 8.28 -2.89
N ASP A 22 -0.39 8.57 -3.73
CA ASP A 22 1.03 8.57 -3.35
C ASP A 22 1.37 9.57 -2.23
N LEU A 23 0.57 10.61 -2.03
CA LEU A 23 0.76 11.59 -0.96
C LEU A 23 0.17 11.16 0.39
N ILE A 24 -0.48 10.00 0.47
CA ILE A 24 -1.10 9.52 1.72
C ILE A 24 -0.03 9.19 2.76
N ASP A 25 1.00 8.44 2.36
CA ASP A 25 2.07 8.03 3.25
C ASP A 25 3.36 7.76 2.44
N PRO A 26 4.52 8.29 2.86
CA PRO A 26 5.77 8.16 2.11
C PRO A 26 6.34 6.73 2.10
N GLU A 27 5.97 5.90 3.07
CA GLU A 27 6.47 4.53 3.22
C GLU A 27 5.45 3.47 2.80
N ILE A 28 4.16 3.83 2.77
CA ILE A 28 3.04 2.97 2.39
C ILE A 28 2.41 3.53 1.10
N PRO A 29 2.72 2.96 -0.08
CA PRO A 29 2.12 3.40 -1.33
C PRO A 29 0.60 3.43 -1.20
N GLY A 30 -0.05 4.53 -1.57
CA GLY A 30 -1.44 4.79 -1.18
C GLY A 30 -2.47 3.73 -1.60
N ASN A 31 -2.23 2.96 -2.67
CA ASN A 31 -3.10 1.84 -3.02
C ASN A 31 -3.10 0.73 -1.95
N LYS A 32 -1.99 0.56 -1.21
CA LYS A 32 -1.85 -0.41 -0.13
C LYS A 32 -2.47 0.13 1.14
N TRP A 33 -2.31 1.43 1.42
CA TRP A 33 -3.00 2.06 2.54
C TRP A 33 -4.51 1.80 2.46
N ARG A 34 -5.13 2.09 1.31
CA ARG A 34 -6.57 1.86 1.10
C ARG A 34 -7.01 0.41 1.27
N LYS A 35 -6.13 -0.55 0.98
CA LYS A 35 -6.40 -1.98 1.17
C LYS A 35 -6.23 -2.41 2.64
N LEU A 36 -5.30 -1.78 3.36
CA LEU A 36 -4.96 -2.15 4.72
C LEU A 36 -5.85 -1.46 5.75
N GLU A 37 -6.28 -0.23 5.52
CA GLU A 37 -7.03 0.61 6.47
C GLU A 37 -8.17 -0.14 7.16
N HIS A 38 -9.08 -0.76 6.40
CA HIS A 38 -10.21 -1.48 6.97
C HIS A 38 -9.80 -2.71 7.79
N ASN A 39 -8.74 -3.41 7.37
CA ASN A 39 -8.21 -4.57 8.08
C ASN A 39 -7.50 -4.16 9.38
N LEU A 40 -6.74 -3.06 9.36
CA LEU A 40 -6.08 -2.50 10.54
C LEU A 40 -7.11 -2.03 11.56
N LEU A 41 -8.14 -1.30 11.13
CA LEU A 41 -9.23 -0.87 12.00
C LEU A 41 -9.98 -2.06 12.59
N ALA A 42 -10.24 -3.11 11.80
CA ALA A 42 -10.84 -4.33 12.31
C ALA A 42 -9.96 -5.03 13.34
N ALA A 43 -8.64 -5.11 13.08
CA ALA A 43 -7.68 -5.70 14.01
C ALA A 43 -7.63 -4.94 15.34
N GLN A 44 -7.61 -3.60 15.30
CA GLN A 44 -7.67 -2.76 16.50
C GLN A 44 -8.97 -2.99 17.29
N ARG A 45 -10.13 -2.99 16.60
CA ARG A 45 -11.43 -3.23 17.26
C ARG A 45 -11.51 -4.60 17.93
N GLN A 46 -10.83 -5.60 17.38
CA GLN A 46 -10.78 -6.95 17.94
C GLN A 46 -9.70 -7.12 19.03
N GLY A 47 -8.94 -6.06 19.35
CA GLY A 47 -7.89 -6.11 20.36
C GLY A 47 -6.64 -6.87 19.93
N HIS A 48 -6.44 -7.11 18.63
CA HIS A 48 -5.21 -7.73 18.14
C HIS A 48 -4.03 -6.78 18.28
N ILE A 49 -2.87 -7.33 18.62
CA ILE A 49 -1.62 -6.57 18.78
C ILE A 49 -0.54 -7.00 17.78
N THR A 50 -0.85 -7.95 16.90
CA THR A 50 0.12 -8.53 15.95
C THR A 50 -0.55 -8.82 14.62
N LEU A 51 0.12 -8.40 13.54
CA LEU A 51 -0.30 -8.69 12.17
C LEU A 51 0.62 -9.76 11.57
N LEU A 52 0.02 -10.73 10.89
CA LEU A 52 0.73 -11.73 10.11
C LEU A 52 0.40 -11.54 8.63
N THR A 53 1.42 -11.56 7.77
CA THR A 53 1.25 -11.51 6.32
C THR A 53 2.26 -12.43 5.63
N PHE A 54 2.04 -12.74 4.36
CA PHE A 54 2.89 -13.61 3.56
C PHE A 54 3.11 -13.05 2.15
N GLY A 55 4.18 -13.50 1.48
CA GLY A 55 4.51 -13.04 0.12
C GLY A 55 5.91 -13.48 -0.33
N GLY A 56 6.32 -13.10 -1.54
CA GLY A 56 7.66 -13.42 -2.08
C GLY A 56 8.78 -12.51 -1.56
N ALA A 57 10.02 -12.82 -1.96
CA ALA A 57 11.25 -12.14 -1.51
C ALA A 57 11.27 -10.61 -1.73
N TYR A 58 10.58 -10.12 -2.77
CA TYR A 58 10.48 -8.70 -3.11
C TYR A 58 9.07 -8.14 -2.92
N SER A 59 8.32 -8.67 -1.94
CA SER A 59 6.91 -8.32 -1.74
C SER A 59 6.72 -6.88 -1.23
N ASN A 60 6.19 -6.02 -2.10
CA ASN A 60 5.72 -4.70 -1.73
C ASN A 60 4.57 -4.74 -0.70
N HIS A 61 3.83 -5.84 -0.60
CA HIS A 61 2.74 -5.98 0.37
C HIS A 61 3.30 -6.18 1.79
N ILE A 62 4.31 -7.05 1.95
CA ILE A 62 4.96 -7.28 3.25
C ILE A 62 5.57 -5.98 3.76
N ARG A 63 6.29 -5.24 2.89
CA ARG A 63 6.82 -3.91 3.24
C ARG A 63 5.74 -2.97 3.75
N ALA A 64 4.59 -2.90 3.06
CA ALA A 64 3.50 -2.02 3.47
C ALA A 64 2.83 -2.45 4.77
N VAL A 65 2.65 -3.75 5.02
CA VAL A 65 2.12 -4.26 6.30
C VAL A 65 3.08 -3.96 7.44
N ALA A 66 4.40 -4.13 7.23
CA ALA A 66 5.41 -3.79 8.23
C ALA A 66 5.38 -2.30 8.60
N ALA A 67 5.36 -1.42 7.60
CA ALA A 67 5.27 0.03 7.80
C ALA A 67 3.96 0.44 8.48
N ALA A 68 2.82 -0.08 8.02
CA ALA A 68 1.52 0.21 8.62
C ALA A 68 1.41 -0.32 10.06
N GLY A 69 1.93 -1.51 10.31
CA GLY A 69 1.98 -2.08 11.66
C GLY A 69 2.78 -1.21 12.62
N ARG A 70 3.98 -0.74 12.20
CA ARG A 70 4.76 0.22 12.98
C ARG A 70 3.99 1.51 13.25
N ALA A 71 3.37 2.09 12.23
CA ALA A 71 2.62 3.35 12.35
C ALA A 71 1.38 3.22 13.27
N CYS A 72 0.72 2.06 13.27
CA CYS A 72 -0.50 1.82 14.04
C CYS A 72 -0.27 1.05 15.37
N GLY A 73 0.98 0.82 15.78
CA GLY A 73 1.33 0.18 17.05
C GLY A 73 1.19 -1.35 17.09
N PHE A 74 1.14 -2.02 15.94
CA PHE A 74 1.14 -3.48 15.86
C PHE A 74 2.56 -4.06 15.74
N ARG A 75 2.79 -5.22 16.36
CA ARG A 75 3.89 -6.10 15.95
C ARG A 75 3.59 -6.70 14.59
N THR A 76 4.60 -6.96 13.77
CA THR A 76 4.39 -7.53 12.43
C THR A 76 5.25 -8.77 12.21
N ILE A 77 4.65 -9.80 11.60
CA ILE A 77 5.30 -11.05 11.21
C ILE A 77 5.11 -11.21 9.70
N GLY A 78 6.22 -11.25 8.97
CA GLY A 78 6.24 -11.48 7.53
C GLY A 78 6.76 -12.88 7.20
N VAL A 79 5.97 -13.69 6.52
CA VAL A 79 6.38 -15.00 6.00
C VAL A 79 6.83 -14.84 4.56
N ILE A 80 8.14 -14.97 4.32
CA ILE A 80 8.71 -14.93 2.98
C ILE A 80 8.64 -16.34 2.38
N ARG A 81 7.90 -16.50 1.28
CA ARG A 81 7.91 -17.72 0.49
C ARG A 81 9.30 -17.88 -0.14
N GLY A 82 9.94 -19.00 0.13
CA GLY A 82 11.10 -19.44 -0.64
C GLY A 82 10.63 -19.85 -2.04
N GLU A 83 11.12 -19.17 -3.07
CA GLU A 83 11.04 -19.67 -4.44
C GLU A 83 12.34 -20.40 -4.75
N ARG A 84 12.24 -21.52 -5.47
CA ARG A 84 13.40 -22.26 -5.92
C ARG A 84 14.16 -21.36 -6.91
N THR A 85 15.40 -20.99 -6.58
CA THR A 85 16.26 -20.22 -7.47
C THR A 85 16.79 -21.18 -8.53
N GLU A 86 16.13 -21.28 -9.67
CA GLU A 86 16.71 -21.96 -10.83
C GLU A 86 17.63 -20.96 -11.55
N PRO A 87 18.88 -21.34 -11.86
CA PRO A 87 19.75 -20.47 -12.64
C PRO A 87 19.09 -20.21 -14.01
N LEU A 88 19.07 -18.93 -14.40
CA LEU A 88 18.60 -18.47 -15.72
C LEU A 88 19.48 -19.03 -16.85
#